data_AF-A0A7S3GUN9-F1
#
_entry.id   AF-A0A7S3GUN9-F1
#
_cell.length_a   1.000
_cell.length_b   1.000
_cell.length_c   1.000
_cell.angle_alpha   90.00
_cell.angle_beta   90.00
_cell.angle_gamma   90.00
#
_symmetry.space_group_name_H-M   'P 1'
#
loop_
_entity.id
_entity.type
_entity.pdbx_description
1 polymer ?
#
loop_
_entity_poly.entity_id
_entity_poly.type
_entity_poly.pdbx_seq_one_letter_code
_entity_poly.pdbx_strand_id
1 'polypeptide(L)'
;IGSDTCSRNSTQLLEKQALRSQVIRGIQNLVSLEDADQDTVTGWIGSVVSAAQTPNELSEEGITSLLDTVETVIRSSTQSKVSPAVLGSVLRSLDASVQAKSSKHRALLRRLQSTGESDRAHTARHLEVSSASLNSTLARTEEILALYRSVVSDSVLPGQKAVTVVLPQFRVSVQTLSLIDTSTVA
;
A
#
# COMPACT_ATOMS: atom_id res chain seq x y z
N ILE A 1 -8.70 -29.78 -0.52
CA ILE A 1 -8.54 -28.80 -1.62
C ILE A 1 -7.34 -27.94 -1.25
N GLY A 2 -6.15 -28.39 -1.65
CA GLY A 2 -4.90 -27.78 -1.22
C GLY A 2 -3.82 -28.07 -2.25
N SER A 3 -3.11 -27.02 -2.63
CA SER A 3 -1.79 -27.07 -3.25
C SER A 3 -1.69 -27.25 -4.79
N ASP A 4 -2.50 -26.55 -5.58
CA ASP A 4 -2.10 -26.23 -6.97
C ASP A 4 -1.07 -25.07 -7.03
N THR A 5 -0.86 -24.37 -5.92
CA THR A 5 0.11 -23.26 -5.82
C THR A 5 1.50 -23.66 -5.36
N CYS A 6 1.72 -24.85 -4.77
CA CYS A 6 3.06 -25.29 -4.39
C CYS A 6 3.80 -26.08 -5.50
N SER A 7 3.17 -26.25 -6.67
CA SER A 7 3.80 -26.87 -7.86
C SER A 7 4.37 -25.81 -8.84
N ARG A 8 4.12 -24.51 -8.61
CA ARG A 8 4.86 -23.47 -9.35
C ARG A 8 6.30 -23.46 -8.86
N ASN A 9 7.19 -23.85 -9.77
CA ASN A 9 8.64 -23.88 -9.62
C ASN A 9 9.09 -22.62 -8.86
N SER A 10 9.58 -22.76 -7.63
CA SER A 10 9.98 -21.63 -6.76
C SER A 10 10.91 -20.65 -7.48
N THR A 11 11.71 -21.17 -8.41
CA THR A 11 12.55 -20.42 -9.35
C THR A 11 11.75 -19.43 -10.19
N GLN A 12 10.62 -19.83 -10.78
CA GLN A 12 9.76 -18.94 -11.58
C GLN A 12 9.13 -17.83 -10.74
N LEU A 13 8.81 -18.10 -9.46
CA LEU A 13 8.29 -17.06 -8.57
C LEU A 13 9.38 -16.05 -8.22
N LEU A 14 10.61 -16.50 -7.96
CA LEU A 14 11.75 -15.63 -7.69
C LEU A 14 12.09 -14.77 -8.91
N GLU A 15 12.07 -15.34 -10.11
CA GLU A 15 12.25 -14.60 -11.37
C GLU A 15 11.17 -13.51 -11.53
N LYS A 16 9.90 -13.86 -11.29
CA LYS A 16 8.80 -12.89 -11.32
C LYS A 16 8.97 -11.78 -10.29
N GLN A 17 9.40 -12.11 -9.07
CA GLN A 17 9.68 -11.13 -8.03
C GLN A 17 10.83 -10.20 -8.39
N ALA A 18 11.89 -10.72 -9.01
CA ALA A 18 13.01 -9.93 -9.48
C ALA A 18 12.58 -8.97 -10.59
N LEU A 19 11.83 -9.46 -11.60
CA LEU A 19 11.27 -8.65 -12.67
C LEU A 19 10.33 -7.57 -12.13
N ARG A 20 9.45 -7.91 -11.19
CA ARG A 20 8.53 -6.95 -10.57
C ARG A 20 9.26 -5.87 -9.80
N SER A 21 10.33 -6.24 -9.08
CA SER A 21 11.18 -5.30 -8.36
C SER A 21 11.93 -4.36 -9.32
N GLN A 22 12.31 -4.84 -10.51
CA GLN A 22 12.91 -4.01 -11.55
C GLN A 22 11.89 -3.02 -12.14
N VAL A 23 10.65 -3.46 -12.38
CA VAL A 23 9.56 -2.58 -12.84
C VAL A 23 9.32 -1.47 -11.82
N ILE A 24 9.21 -1.80 -10.52
CA ILE A 24 8.99 -0.80 -9.47
C ILE A 24 10.14 0.20 -9.40
N ARG A 25 11.39 -0.26 -9.49
CA ARG A 25 12.56 0.63 -9.58
C ARG A 25 12.52 1.53 -10.81
N GLY A 26 12.07 1.00 -11.95
CA GLY A 26 11.84 1.81 -13.15
C GLY A 26 10.81 2.92 -12.92
N ILE A 27 9.69 2.60 -12.26
CA ILE A 27 8.68 3.58 -11.89
C ILE A 27 9.24 4.63 -10.92
N GLN A 28 10.00 4.21 -9.90
CA GLN A 28 10.67 5.15 -8.99
C GLN A 28 11.58 6.13 -9.72
N ASN A 29 12.34 5.64 -10.70
CA ASN A 29 13.21 6.49 -11.51
C ASN A 29 12.40 7.45 -12.38
N LEU A 30 11.25 7.04 -12.93
CA LEU A 30 10.38 7.95 -13.69
C LEU A 30 9.83 9.06 -12.77
N VAL A 31 9.33 8.68 -11.59
CA VAL A 31 8.80 9.61 -10.59
C VAL A 31 9.85 10.62 -10.11
N SER A 32 11.13 10.26 -10.09
CA SER A 32 12.22 11.16 -9.67
C SER A 32 12.76 12.07 -10.77
N LEU A 33 12.46 11.78 -12.04
CA LEU A 33 12.97 12.51 -13.21
C LEU A 33 11.93 13.45 -13.83
N GLU A 34 10.66 13.12 -13.70
CA GLU A 34 9.57 13.85 -14.34
C GLU A 34 8.98 14.94 -13.43
N ASP A 35 8.53 16.04 -14.03
CA ASP A 35 7.86 17.13 -13.29
C ASP A 35 6.46 16.71 -12.86
N ALA A 36 6.10 17.03 -11.62
CA ALA A 36 4.83 16.65 -11.02
C ALA A 36 3.65 17.54 -11.48
N ASP A 37 3.24 17.43 -12.75
CA ASP A 37 1.96 17.97 -13.21
C ASP A 37 0.81 16.95 -13.01
N GLN A 38 -0.43 17.40 -13.24
CA GLN A 38 -1.63 16.58 -13.02
C GLN A 38 -1.67 15.31 -13.87
N ASP A 39 -1.30 15.39 -15.13
CA ASP A 39 -1.36 14.27 -16.07
C ASP A 39 -0.23 13.29 -15.77
N THR A 40 0.97 13.81 -15.47
CA THR A 40 2.14 13.04 -15.08
C THR A 40 1.89 12.26 -13.79
N VAL A 41 1.39 12.90 -12.73
CA VAL A 41 1.05 12.22 -11.47
C VAL A 41 -0.06 11.17 -11.69
N THR A 42 -1.04 11.45 -12.55
CA THR A 42 -2.08 10.46 -12.91
C THR A 42 -1.48 9.24 -13.62
N GLY A 43 -0.50 9.46 -14.52
CA GLY A 43 0.27 8.39 -15.18
C GLY A 43 1.09 7.55 -14.20
N TRP A 44 1.74 8.19 -13.21
CA TRP A 44 2.46 7.49 -12.15
C TRP A 44 1.54 6.62 -11.31
N ILE A 45 0.36 7.14 -10.96
CA ILE A 45 -0.68 6.38 -10.25
C ILE A 45 -1.06 5.11 -11.04
N GLY A 46 -1.30 5.24 -12.34
CA GLY A 46 -1.58 4.10 -13.21
C GLY A 46 -0.46 3.06 -13.21
N SER A 47 0.79 3.51 -13.28
CA SER A 47 1.99 2.67 -13.24
C SER A 47 2.14 1.92 -11.90
N VAL A 48 1.99 2.63 -10.78
CA VAL A 48 2.03 2.07 -9.42
C VAL A 48 0.92 1.04 -9.23
N VAL A 49 -0.31 1.36 -9.64
CA VAL A 49 -1.46 0.45 -9.57
C VAL A 49 -1.16 -0.82 -10.35
N SER A 50 -0.68 -0.71 -11.59
CA SER A 50 -0.30 -1.84 -12.45
C SER A 50 0.81 -2.72 -11.84
N ALA A 51 1.83 -2.08 -11.26
CA ALA A 51 2.91 -2.77 -10.57
C ALA A 51 2.46 -3.52 -9.30
N ALA A 52 1.39 -3.05 -8.65
CA ALA A 52 0.85 -3.65 -7.44
C ALA A 52 -0.24 -4.71 -7.67
N GLN A 53 -0.76 -4.88 -8.91
CA GLN A 53 -1.87 -5.79 -9.22
C GLN A 53 -1.63 -7.25 -8.82
N THR A 54 -0.37 -7.67 -8.75
CA THR A 54 0.00 -9.06 -8.44
C THR A 54 0.83 -9.10 -7.16
N PRO A 55 0.19 -8.94 -5.98
CA PRO A 55 0.93 -8.72 -4.74
C PRO A 55 1.76 -9.94 -4.29
N ASN A 56 1.43 -11.15 -4.78
CA ASN A 56 2.22 -12.36 -4.55
C ASN A 56 3.57 -12.35 -5.31
N GLU A 57 3.67 -11.56 -6.37
CA GLU A 57 4.90 -11.36 -7.16
C GLU A 57 5.73 -10.18 -6.63
N LEU A 58 5.36 -9.56 -5.51
CA LEU A 58 6.17 -8.53 -4.87
C LEU A 58 7.16 -9.19 -3.89
N SER A 59 8.44 -8.85 -4.02
CA SER A 59 9.43 -9.16 -2.98
C SER A 59 9.28 -8.20 -1.80
N GLU A 60 9.96 -8.48 -0.69
CA GLU A 60 9.95 -7.57 0.47
C GLU A 60 10.54 -6.20 0.10
N GLU A 61 11.63 -6.18 -0.65
CA GLU A 61 12.26 -4.97 -1.18
C GLU A 61 11.36 -4.26 -2.19
N GLY A 62 10.64 -5.04 -3.01
CA GLY A 62 9.64 -4.53 -3.95
C GLY A 62 8.49 -3.81 -3.23
N ILE A 63 8.01 -4.36 -2.10
CA ILE A 63 6.97 -3.71 -1.27
C ILE A 63 7.51 -2.41 -0.67
N THR A 64 8.71 -2.42 -0.09
CA THR A 64 9.35 -1.22 0.46
C THR A 64 9.46 -0.12 -0.60
N SER A 65 9.95 -0.48 -1.78
CA SER A 65 10.10 0.44 -2.92
C SER A 65 8.75 0.96 -3.41
N LEU A 66 7.74 0.09 -3.46
CA LEU A 66 6.38 0.46 -3.83
C LEU A 66 5.81 1.49 -2.84
N LEU A 67 6.00 1.30 -1.53
CA LEU A 67 5.56 2.24 -0.50
C LEU A 67 6.23 3.61 -0.67
N ASP A 68 7.55 3.66 -0.88
CA ASP A 68 8.28 4.91 -1.11
C ASP A 68 7.75 5.65 -2.36
N THR A 69 7.43 4.88 -3.41
CA THR A 69 6.85 5.42 -4.65
C THR A 69 5.45 5.99 -4.40
N VAL A 70 4.61 5.23 -3.69
CA VAL A 70 3.24 5.65 -3.34
C VAL A 70 3.27 6.92 -2.51
N GLU A 71 4.15 7.00 -1.51
CA GLU A 71 4.32 8.18 -0.67
C GLU A 71 4.68 9.41 -1.50
N THR A 72 5.64 9.27 -2.42
CA THR A 72 6.06 10.34 -3.33
C THR A 72 4.91 10.78 -4.24
N VAL A 73 4.18 9.84 -4.83
CA VAL A 73 3.02 10.11 -5.69
C VAL A 73 1.92 10.86 -4.93
N ILE A 74 1.59 10.45 -3.70
CA ILE A 74 0.59 11.15 -2.88
C ILE A 74 1.08 12.55 -2.50
N ARG A 75 2.36 12.71 -2.15
CA ARG A 75 2.93 14.03 -1.83
C ARG A 75 2.83 14.97 -3.04
N SER A 76 3.22 14.50 -4.21
CA SER A 76 3.13 15.26 -5.47
C SER A 76 1.68 15.61 -5.84
N SER A 77 0.72 14.75 -5.51
CA SER A 77 -0.71 14.98 -5.82
C SER A 77 -1.31 16.24 -5.19
N THR A 78 -0.72 16.74 -4.08
CA THR A 78 -1.14 17.99 -3.43
C THR A 78 -0.95 19.21 -4.34
N GLN A 79 0.18 19.27 -5.05
CA GLN A 79 0.53 20.39 -5.93
C GLN A 79 -0.23 20.29 -7.25
N SER A 80 -0.43 19.06 -7.73
CA SER A 80 -1.02 18.75 -9.03
C SER A 80 -2.56 18.68 -9.02
N LYS A 81 -3.22 18.91 -7.87
CA LYS A 81 -4.69 18.91 -7.71
C LYS A 81 -5.37 17.64 -8.24
N VAL A 82 -4.73 16.49 -8.09
CA VAL A 82 -5.28 15.21 -8.55
C VAL A 82 -6.53 14.86 -7.76
N SER A 83 -7.55 14.33 -8.45
CA SER A 83 -8.82 14.00 -7.78
C SER A 83 -8.65 12.90 -6.72
N PRO A 84 -9.35 13.00 -5.57
CA PRO A 84 -9.35 11.97 -4.52
C PRO A 84 -9.74 10.56 -5.00
N ALA A 85 -10.58 10.48 -6.04
CA ALA A 85 -11.03 9.22 -6.62
C ALA A 85 -9.88 8.43 -7.26
N VAL A 86 -8.96 9.13 -7.94
CA VAL A 86 -7.77 8.54 -8.56
C VAL A 86 -6.79 8.08 -7.47
N LEU A 87 -6.56 8.89 -6.44
CA LEU A 87 -5.73 8.50 -5.28
C LEU A 87 -6.29 7.28 -4.52
N GLY A 88 -7.63 7.14 -4.47
CA GLY A 88 -8.28 5.96 -3.90
C GLY A 88 -7.92 4.64 -4.61
N SER A 89 -7.52 4.68 -5.89
CA SER A 89 -7.04 3.50 -6.61
C SER A 89 -5.67 3.02 -6.11
N VAL A 90 -4.77 3.96 -5.80
CA VAL A 90 -3.46 3.66 -5.20
C VAL A 90 -3.62 3.00 -3.85
N LEU A 91 -4.54 3.51 -3.01
CA LEU A 91 -4.82 2.92 -1.70
C LEU A 91 -5.34 1.48 -1.80
N ARG A 92 -6.18 1.16 -2.79
CA ARG A 92 -6.64 -0.21 -3.02
C ARG A 92 -5.49 -1.15 -3.38
N SER A 93 -4.57 -0.69 -4.24
CA SER A 93 -3.36 -1.43 -4.59
C SER A 93 -2.41 -1.64 -3.41
N LEU A 94 -2.29 -0.62 -2.56
CA LEU A 94 -1.53 -0.70 -1.32
C LEU A 94 -2.15 -1.71 -0.34
N ASP A 95 -3.47 -1.66 -0.12
CA ASP A 95 -4.19 -2.60 0.73
C ASP A 95 -3.97 -4.05 0.30
N ALA A 96 -4.08 -4.33 -1.01
CA ALA A 96 -3.83 -5.67 -1.55
C ALA A 96 -2.39 -6.16 -1.27
N SER A 97 -1.41 -5.26 -1.36
CA SER A 97 0.01 -5.55 -1.09
C SER A 97 0.26 -5.84 0.40
N VAL A 98 -0.30 -5.02 1.29
CA VAL A 98 -0.23 -5.22 2.75
C VAL A 98 -0.97 -6.49 3.16
N GLN A 99 -2.14 -6.74 2.59
CA GLN A 99 -2.94 -7.94 2.85
C GLN A 99 -2.18 -9.21 2.44
N ALA A 100 -1.54 -9.22 1.27
CA ALA A 100 -0.73 -10.35 0.83
C ALA A 100 0.41 -10.64 1.81
N LYS A 101 1.13 -9.61 2.26
CA LYS A 101 2.20 -9.73 3.25
C LYS A 101 1.70 -10.28 4.59
N SER A 102 0.61 -9.71 5.11
CA SER A 102 -0.06 -10.18 6.34
C SER A 102 -0.54 -11.63 6.23
N SER A 103 -1.06 -12.02 5.06
CA SER A 103 -1.53 -13.40 4.82
C SER A 103 -0.36 -14.40 4.81
N LYS A 104 0.77 -14.04 4.19
CA LYS A 104 1.99 -14.85 4.16
C LYS A 104 2.55 -15.05 5.56
N HIS A 105 2.58 -14.00 6.37
CA HIS A 105 3.00 -14.08 7.76
C HIS A 105 2.09 -14.98 8.61
N ARG A 106 0.77 -14.83 8.48
CA ARG A 106 -0.19 -15.71 9.16
C ARG A 106 -0.04 -17.17 8.73
N ALA A 107 0.22 -17.43 7.46
CA ALA A 107 0.50 -18.78 6.98
C ALA A 107 1.78 -19.36 7.60
N LEU A 108 2.83 -18.54 7.76
CA LEU A 108 4.08 -18.94 8.41
C LEU A 108 3.88 -19.26 9.90
N LEU A 109 3.11 -18.43 10.61
CA LEU A 109 2.71 -18.69 12.00
C LEU A 109 1.95 -20.02 12.16
N ARG A 110 1.04 -20.33 11.24
CA ARG A 110 0.32 -21.62 11.26
C ARG A 110 1.26 -22.80 11.03
N ARG A 111 2.23 -22.67 10.12
CA ARG A 111 3.24 -23.71 9.88
C ARG A 111 4.10 -23.96 11.11
N LEU A 112 4.49 -22.90 11.82
CA LEU A 112 5.23 -23.00 13.07
C LEU A 112 4.49 -23.81 14.14
N GLN A 113 3.18 -23.64 14.26
CA GLN A 113 2.36 -24.41 15.19
C GLN A 113 2.34 -25.92 14.86
N SER A 114 2.49 -26.27 13.58
CA SER A 114 2.55 -27.66 13.13
C SER A 114 3.96 -28.27 13.06
N THR A 115 5.02 -27.51 13.29
CA THR A 115 6.42 -27.97 13.08
C THR A 115 7.07 -28.44 14.39
N GLY A 116 7.79 -29.57 14.34
CA GLY A 116 8.47 -30.20 15.49
C GLY A 116 9.65 -29.39 16.07
N GLU A 117 10.10 -29.77 17.27
CA GLU A 117 11.04 -28.97 18.09
C GLU A 117 12.38 -28.61 17.41
N SER A 118 12.91 -29.46 16.54
CA SER A 118 14.23 -29.25 15.91
C SER A 118 14.26 -28.09 14.90
N ASP A 119 13.13 -27.77 14.26
CA ASP A 119 13.02 -26.69 13.26
C ASP A 119 12.52 -25.37 13.86
N ARG A 120 12.19 -25.36 15.16
CA ARG A 120 11.63 -24.17 15.83
C ARG A 120 12.63 -23.02 15.93
N ALA A 121 13.91 -23.30 16.20
CA ALA A 121 14.90 -22.26 16.41
C ALA A 121 15.17 -21.43 15.13
N HIS A 122 15.38 -22.09 13.99
CA HIS A 122 15.60 -21.40 12.71
C HIS A 122 14.35 -20.64 12.26
N THR A 123 13.18 -21.25 12.41
CA THR A 123 11.93 -20.65 11.96
C THR A 123 11.48 -19.51 12.88
N ALA A 124 11.79 -19.56 14.18
CA ALA A 124 11.55 -18.46 15.12
C ALA A 124 12.37 -17.21 14.77
N ARG A 125 13.64 -17.36 14.41
CA ARG A 125 14.47 -16.24 13.95
C ARG A 125 13.92 -15.61 12.66
N HIS A 126 13.47 -16.44 11.72
CA HIS A 126 12.84 -15.95 10.49
C HIS A 126 11.50 -15.23 10.77
N LEU A 127 10.74 -15.70 11.76
CA LEU A 127 9.51 -15.05 12.19
C LEU A 127 9.79 -13.65 12.75
N GLU A 128 10.82 -13.49 13.58
CA GLU A 128 11.17 -12.20 14.18
C GLU A 128 11.48 -11.15 13.11
N VAL A 129 12.30 -11.51 12.10
CA VAL A 129 12.60 -10.64 10.95
C VAL A 129 11.34 -10.32 10.14
N SER A 130 10.47 -11.32 9.91
CA SER A 130 9.21 -11.12 9.20
C SER A 130 8.25 -10.20 9.96
N SER A 131 8.17 -10.31 11.29
CA SER A 131 7.37 -9.45 12.18
C SER A 131 7.88 -8.02 12.17
N ALA A 132 9.20 -7.82 12.28
CA ALA A 132 9.80 -6.49 12.20
C ALA A 132 9.51 -5.82 10.84
N SER A 133 9.64 -6.58 9.75
CA SER A 133 9.33 -6.11 8.39
C SER A 133 7.85 -5.73 8.21
N LEU A 134 6.92 -6.48 8.82
CA LEU A 134 5.50 -6.13 8.84
C LEU A 134 5.23 -4.87 9.63
N ASN A 135 5.80 -4.73 10.83
CA ASN A 135 5.62 -3.53 11.65
C ASN A 135 6.13 -2.29 10.91
N SER A 136 7.27 -2.37 10.24
CA SER A 136 7.79 -1.29 9.38
C SER A 136 6.84 -0.97 8.22
N THR A 137 6.27 -2.00 7.56
CA THR A 137 5.28 -1.82 6.49
C THR A 137 4.01 -1.14 6.99
N LEU A 138 3.53 -1.51 8.17
CA LEU A 138 2.35 -0.94 8.79
C LEU A 138 2.57 0.52 9.18
N ALA A 139 3.71 0.84 9.80
CA ALA A 139 4.08 2.21 10.16
C ALA A 139 4.16 3.12 8.92
N ARG A 140 4.78 2.65 7.83
CA ARG A 140 4.80 3.37 6.55
C ARG A 140 3.41 3.52 5.94
N THR A 141 2.59 2.49 6.03
CA THR A 141 1.21 2.56 5.55
C THR A 141 0.42 3.62 6.33
N GLU A 142 0.61 3.72 7.65
CA GLU A 142 0.00 4.76 8.48
C GLU A 142 0.39 6.17 8.03
N GLU A 143 1.67 6.40 7.75
CA GLU A 143 2.17 7.67 7.21
C GLU A 143 1.53 8.00 5.85
N ILE A 144 1.46 7.04 4.94
CA ILE A 144 0.79 7.19 3.64
C ILE A 144 -0.70 7.53 3.82
N LEU A 145 -1.39 6.89 4.78
CA LEU A 145 -2.78 7.19 5.08
C LEU A 145 -2.97 8.58 5.69
N ALA A 146 -2.01 9.05 6.51
CA ALA A 146 -2.03 10.41 7.04
C ALA A 146 -1.85 11.44 5.91
N LEU A 147 -0.90 11.20 4.99
CA LEU A 147 -0.72 12.03 3.79
C LEU A 147 -1.99 12.08 2.94
N TYR A 148 -2.57 10.91 2.64
CA TYR A 148 -3.83 10.82 1.89
C TYR A 148 -4.94 11.62 2.56
N ARG A 149 -5.11 11.50 3.88
CA ARG A 149 -6.13 12.27 4.62
C ARG A 149 -5.93 13.76 4.45
N SER A 150 -4.69 14.24 4.55
CA SER A 150 -4.36 15.65 4.34
C SER A 150 -4.72 16.11 2.93
N VAL A 151 -4.33 15.36 1.89
CA VAL A 151 -4.65 15.71 0.49
C VAL A 151 -6.16 15.76 0.27
N VAL A 152 -6.88 14.77 0.81
CA VAL A 152 -8.33 14.71 0.65
C VAL A 152 -9.02 15.83 1.44
N SER A 153 -8.60 16.14 2.66
CA SER A 153 -9.21 17.22 3.44
C SER A 153 -9.09 18.58 2.74
N ASP A 154 -7.96 18.83 2.07
CA ASP A 154 -7.73 20.07 1.32
C ASP A 154 -8.62 20.17 0.07
N SER A 155 -9.05 19.02 -0.46
CA SER A 155 -9.92 18.94 -1.64
C SER A 155 -11.42 18.94 -1.32
N VAL A 156 -11.80 18.72 -0.06
CA VAL A 156 -13.21 18.59 0.37
C VAL A 156 -13.71 19.92 0.90
N LEU A 157 -14.78 20.44 0.29
CA LEU A 157 -15.41 21.69 0.72
C LEU A 157 -16.22 21.48 2.01
N PRO A 158 -16.31 22.51 2.90
CA PRO A 158 -17.17 22.45 4.07
C PRO A 158 -18.63 22.14 3.68
N GLY A 159 -19.24 21.16 4.34
CA GLY A 159 -20.62 20.73 4.07
C GLY A 159 -20.77 19.69 2.94
N GLN A 160 -19.69 19.30 2.27
CA GLN A 160 -19.70 18.20 1.31
C GLN A 160 -19.80 16.84 2.03
N LYS A 161 -20.38 15.84 1.36
CA LYS A 161 -20.43 14.45 1.87
C LYS A 161 -19.00 13.94 2.11
N ALA A 162 -18.82 13.24 3.24
CA ALA A 162 -17.54 12.65 3.62
C ALA A 162 -16.99 11.73 2.52
N VAL A 163 -15.68 11.81 2.29
CA VAL A 163 -14.96 10.85 1.45
C VAL A 163 -14.61 9.66 2.33
N THR A 164 -15.28 8.54 2.08
CA THR A 164 -15.09 7.31 2.84
C THR A 164 -14.37 6.27 2.01
N VAL A 165 -13.23 5.80 2.49
CA VAL A 165 -12.48 4.68 1.90
C VAL A 165 -12.38 3.57 2.97
N VAL A 166 -13.15 2.50 2.75
CA VAL A 166 -13.15 1.32 3.63
C VAL A 166 -12.46 0.18 2.90
N LEU A 167 -11.32 -0.26 3.42
CA LEU A 167 -10.54 -1.37 2.89
C LEU A 167 -10.29 -2.44 3.97
N PRO A 168 -10.02 -3.71 3.58
CA PRO A 168 -9.78 -4.79 4.51
C PRO A 168 -8.71 -4.52 5.57
N GLN A 169 -7.58 -3.89 5.21
CA GLN A 169 -6.48 -3.62 6.14
C GLN A 169 -6.62 -2.26 6.85
N PHE A 170 -7.37 -1.31 6.29
CA PHE A 170 -7.51 0.01 6.90
C PHE A 170 -8.82 0.71 6.55
N ARG A 171 -9.24 1.61 7.43
CA ARG A 171 -10.44 2.44 7.27
C ARG A 171 -10.05 3.90 7.35
N VAL A 172 -10.47 4.69 6.37
CA VAL A 172 -10.26 6.14 6.34
C VAL A 172 -11.60 6.83 6.07
N SER A 173 -11.94 7.78 6.92
CA SER A 173 -13.10 8.65 6.77
C SER A 173 -12.61 10.09 6.89
N VAL A 174 -12.81 10.89 5.85
CA VAL A 174 -12.46 12.32 5.85
C VAL A 174 -13.74 13.13 5.70
N GLN A 175 -14.02 14.00 6.66
CA GLN A 175 -15.16 14.89 6.65
C GLN A 175 -14.73 16.29 7.10
N THR A 176 -14.98 17.29 6.25
CA THR A 176 -14.81 18.70 6.60
C THR A 176 -16.14 19.23 7.14
N LEU A 177 -16.19 19.49 8.44
CA LEU A 177 -17.36 20.08 9.08
C LEU A 177 -17.35 21.59 8.81
N SER A 178 -18.45 22.12 8.28
CA SER A 178 -18.67 23.55 8.25
C SER A 178 -19.24 23.98 9.60
N LEU A 179 -18.52 24.84 10.33
CA LEU A 179 -19.09 25.59 11.44
C LEU A 179 -19.96 26.70 10.86
N ILE A 180 -21.14 26.36 10.35
CA ILE A 180 -22.16 27.39 10.16
C ILE A 180 -22.89 27.51 11.50
N ASP A 181 -22.60 28.64 12.15
CA ASP A 181 -23.16 29.12 13.41
C ASP A 181 -24.65 28.80 13.57
N THR A 182 -24.98 28.05 14.61
CA THR A 182 -26.31 28.07 15.22
C THR A 182 -26.47 29.37 16.00
N SER A 183 -26.55 30.51 15.31
CA SER A 183 -26.86 31.81 15.91
C SER A 183 -27.97 32.52 15.14
N THR A 184 -29.12 31.86 14.98
CA THR A 184 -30.40 32.53 14.74
C THR A 184 -31.50 31.79 15.47
N VAL A 185 -31.60 32.04 16.77
CA VAL A 185 -32.86 31.98 17.51
C VAL A 185 -32.97 33.28 18.29
N ALA A 186 -33.66 34.25 17.68
CA ALA A 186 -34.38 35.33 18.35
C ALA A 186 -35.49 35.79 17.40
#